data_AF-A0A4Y7PM15-F1
#
_entry.id   AF-A0A4Y7PM15-F1
#
_cell.length_a   1.000
_cell.length_b   1.000
_cell.length_c   1.000
_cell.angle_alpha   90.00
_cell.angle_beta   90.00
_cell.angle_gamma   90.00
#
_symmetry.space_group_name_H-M   'P 1'
#
loop_
_entity.id
_entity.type
_entity.pdbx_description
1 polymer ?
#
loop_
_entity_poly.entity_id
_entity_poly.type
_entity_poly.pdbx_seq_one_letter_code
_entity_poly.pdbx_strand_id
1 'polypeptide(L)'
;MRFQFALTTLVVVASAAIASPSFKRDGTLVLADISVIEAAINDWGDAWAAYPTTGGTSTQDNVCHANTSINIVEKEQAFGTAIIKATTDATASPPFSEFQSAAIVAATERLKDPLAATFGAITSKIKRLILSIHGANRDPWALSNATHDFGVASLQKISADQQGNEMAVFTEIFNEFDNFIASLDADKSITVFAVSGHGEMNTLNMIDQATKEVWSSAVHQVTLHGGDYGTSRLDGMTQSRIVLRNTVWVKVEFSRAYTE
;
A
#
# COMPACT_ATOMS: atom_id res chain seq x y z
N MET A 1 40.49 38.91 15.34
CA MET A 1 39.79 40.19 15.59
C MET A 1 38.78 40.43 14.48
N ARG A 2 37.58 40.92 14.86
CA ARG A 2 36.40 41.34 14.07
C ARG A 2 35.50 40.18 13.59
N PHE A 3 34.33 39.92 14.19
CA PHE A 3 33.05 40.65 14.40
C PHE A 3 32.04 40.54 13.23
N GLN A 4 30.93 39.86 13.55
CA GLN A 4 29.52 40.10 13.21
C GLN A 4 29.07 40.25 11.74
N PHE A 5 28.22 39.31 11.31
CA PHE A 5 26.86 39.56 10.77
C PHE A 5 25.95 38.39 11.23
N ALA A 6 25.10 38.62 12.23
CA ALA A 6 23.63 38.70 12.11
C ALA A 6 22.99 37.31 11.83
N LEU A 7 22.37 36.56 12.75
CA LEU A 7 21.43 36.86 13.85
C LEU A 7 20.24 37.75 13.48
N THR A 8 19.52 37.42 12.39
CA THR A 8 18.19 38.02 12.11
C THR A 8 17.26 37.16 11.26
N THR A 9 17.23 35.83 11.48
CA THR A 9 16.22 34.96 10.82
C THR A 9 15.64 33.88 11.73
N LEU A 10 15.81 34.03 13.04
CA LEU A 10 15.30 33.10 14.04
C LEU A 10 14.31 33.76 15.01
N VAL A 11 13.40 34.60 14.50
CA VAL A 11 12.21 35.05 15.26
C VAL A 11 11.06 35.36 14.30
N VAL A 12 10.59 34.37 13.52
CA VAL A 12 9.18 34.30 13.05
C VAL A 12 8.79 32.83 12.83
N VAL A 13 8.91 31.99 13.86
CA VAL A 13 8.10 30.75 13.98
C VAL A 13 7.57 30.66 15.40
N ALA A 14 7.00 31.77 15.87
CA ALA A 14 6.13 31.80 17.03
C ALA A 14 5.13 32.93 16.73
N SER A 15 3.83 32.63 16.84
CA SER A 15 2.70 33.52 16.54
C SER A 15 2.18 33.47 15.09
N ALA A 16 1.97 32.26 14.58
CA ALA A 16 0.78 31.97 13.79
C ALA A 16 0.02 30.76 14.34
N ALA A 17 -0.11 30.66 15.67
CA ALA A 17 -1.34 30.18 16.28
C ALA A 17 -2.38 31.32 16.21
N ILE A 18 -2.58 31.87 15.01
CA ILE A 18 -3.77 32.65 14.70
C ILE A 18 -4.89 31.62 14.76
N ALA A 19 -5.98 31.97 15.42
CA ALA A 19 -7.20 31.21 15.50
C ALA A 19 -7.71 30.82 14.09
N SER A 20 -7.09 29.82 13.47
CA SER A 20 -7.77 28.93 12.56
C SER A 20 -9.02 28.51 13.31
N PRO A 21 -10.23 28.67 12.74
CA PRO A 21 -11.44 28.20 13.41
C PRO A 21 -11.10 26.80 13.87
N SER A 22 -11.14 26.57 15.18
CA SER A 22 -10.92 25.24 15.73
C SER A 22 -11.99 24.40 15.07
N PHE A 23 -11.65 23.72 13.96
CA PHE A 23 -12.60 22.88 13.26
C PHE A 23 -13.15 21.99 14.35
N LYS A 24 -14.45 22.11 14.61
CA LYS A 24 -15.06 21.42 15.73
C LYS A 24 -14.93 19.94 15.40
N ARG A 25 -13.95 19.29 16.00
CA ARG A 25 -13.76 17.84 15.87
C ARG A 25 -14.89 17.19 16.64
N ASP A 26 -15.84 16.65 15.90
CA ASP A 26 -17.02 15.96 16.42
C ASP A 26 -17.42 14.81 15.50
N GLY A 27 -18.46 14.06 15.88
CA GLY A 27 -18.91 12.90 15.11
C GLY A 27 -19.31 13.22 13.66
N THR A 28 -19.67 14.46 13.34
CA THR A 28 -19.98 14.88 11.95
C THR A 28 -18.71 14.90 11.09
N LEU A 29 -17.60 15.34 11.67
CA LEU A 29 -16.31 15.36 10.97
C LEU A 29 -15.80 13.92 10.75
N VAL A 30 -15.94 13.06 11.76
CA VAL A 30 -15.58 11.64 11.63
C VAL A 30 -16.43 10.94 10.57
N LEU A 31 -17.73 11.23 10.49
CA LEU A 31 -18.59 10.74 9.42
C LEU A 31 -18.14 11.20 8.01
N ALA A 32 -17.72 12.46 7.89
CA ALA A 32 -17.15 12.96 6.65
C ALA A 32 -15.87 12.22 6.30
N ASP A 33 -15.01 11.95 7.28
CA ASP A 33 -13.76 11.21 7.07
C ASP A 33 -13.99 9.76 6.66
N ILE A 34 -14.99 9.07 7.24
CA ILE A 34 -15.40 7.72 6.80
C ILE A 34 -15.86 7.75 5.34
N SER A 35 -16.56 8.79 4.92
CA SER A 35 -16.97 8.95 3.52
C SER A 35 -15.77 9.19 2.58
N VAL A 36 -14.74 9.90 3.06
CA VAL A 36 -13.46 10.06 2.33
C VAL A 36 -12.69 8.74 2.26
N ILE A 37 -12.71 7.94 3.33
CA ILE A 37 -12.15 6.58 3.33
C ILE A 37 -12.85 5.71 2.30
N GLU A 38 -14.18 5.69 2.28
CA GLU A 38 -15.00 4.95 1.31
C GLU A 38 -14.62 5.34 -0.13
N ALA A 39 -14.55 6.64 -0.41
CA ALA A 39 -14.13 7.15 -1.71
C ALA A 39 -12.70 6.71 -2.08
N ALA A 40 -11.75 6.76 -1.13
CA ALA A 40 -10.38 6.37 -1.37
C ALA A 40 -10.22 4.85 -1.61
N ILE A 41 -11.00 4.01 -0.93
CA ILE A 41 -11.05 2.57 -1.18
C ILE A 41 -11.55 2.31 -2.60
N ASN A 42 -12.66 2.95 -3.00
CA ASN A 42 -13.20 2.80 -4.35
C ASN A 42 -12.21 3.27 -5.43
N ASP A 43 -11.60 4.44 -5.26
CA ASP A 43 -10.56 4.95 -6.16
C ASP A 43 -9.38 3.96 -6.31
N TRP A 44 -8.98 3.33 -5.21
CA TRP A 44 -7.92 2.33 -5.21
C TRP A 44 -8.35 1.04 -5.91
N GLY A 45 -9.56 0.56 -5.63
CA GLY A 45 -10.19 -0.57 -6.31
C GLY A 45 -10.32 -0.35 -7.81
N ASP A 46 -10.73 0.84 -8.24
CA ASP A 46 -10.85 1.22 -9.65
C ASP A 46 -9.48 1.28 -10.34
N ALA A 47 -8.46 1.81 -9.67
CA ALA A 47 -7.09 1.79 -10.18
C ALA A 47 -6.59 0.34 -10.38
N TRP A 48 -6.94 -0.55 -9.46
CA TRP A 48 -6.66 -1.98 -9.60
C TRP A 48 -7.48 -2.64 -10.70
N ALA A 49 -8.76 -2.32 -10.83
CA ALA A 49 -9.63 -2.82 -11.90
C ALA A 49 -9.13 -2.39 -13.29
N ALA A 50 -8.60 -1.16 -13.41
CA ALA A 50 -7.99 -0.64 -14.62
C ALA A 50 -6.61 -1.26 -14.94
N TYR A 51 -5.92 -1.86 -13.95
CA TYR A 51 -4.64 -2.51 -14.18
C TYR A 51 -4.76 -3.64 -15.22
N PRO A 52 -4.02 -3.60 -16.33
CA PRO A 52 -4.21 -4.56 -17.42
C PRO A 52 -4.00 -6.01 -16.98
N THR A 53 -4.91 -6.89 -17.41
CA THR A 53 -4.80 -8.34 -17.19
C THR A 53 -3.94 -9.03 -18.25
N THR A 54 -3.39 -8.32 -19.22
CA THR A 54 -2.47 -8.83 -20.25
C THR A 54 -1.34 -7.84 -20.44
N GLY A 55 -0.09 -8.30 -20.31
CA GLY A 55 1.07 -7.48 -20.68
C GLY A 55 1.29 -7.56 -22.18
N GLY A 56 1.37 -6.41 -22.83
CA GLY A 56 1.83 -6.35 -24.21
C GLY A 56 3.36 -6.32 -24.25
N THR A 57 3.93 -6.83 -25.34
CA THR A 57 5.39 -6.95 -25.52
C THR A 57 6.03 -5.65 -26.03
N SER A 58 5.26 -4.58 -26.20
CA SER A 58 5.78 -3.31 -26.73
C SER A 58 6.32 -2.39 -25.63
N THR A 59 7.28 -1.53 -26.00
CA THR A 59 7.79 -0.47 -25.12
C THR A 59 6.67 0.45 -24.62
N GLN A 60 5.63 0.66 -25.42
CA GLN A 60 4.47 1.46 -25.05
C GLN A 60 3.60 0.77 -23.98
N ASP A 61 3.50 -0.55 -24.02
CA ASP A 61 2.79 -1.33 -22.99
C ASP A 61 3.52 -1.27 -21.64
N ASN A 62 4.85 -1.32 -21.66
CA ASN A 62 5.66 -1.19 -20.44
C ASN A 62 5.52 0.20 -19.80
N VAL A 63 5.43 1.27 -20.60
CA VAL A 63 5.17 2.64 -20.09
C VAL A 63 3.74 2.76 -19.53
N CYS A 64 2.76 2.16 -20.21
CA CYS A 64 1.37 2.10 -19.75
C CYS A 64 1.27 1.38 -18.39
N HIS A 65 1.97 0.27 -18.25
CA HIS A 65 2.07 -0.47 -16.99
C HIS A 65 2.70 0.37 -15.88
N ALA A 66 3.82 1.05 -16.15
CA ALA A 66 4.50 1.88 -15.17
C ALA A 66 3.60 3.03 -14.66
N ASN A 67 2.89 3.72 -15.55
CA ASN A 67 1.98 4.82 -15.15
C ASN A 67 0.78 4.30 -14.35
N THR A 68 0.20 3.16 -14.77
CA THR A 68 -0.94 2.57 -14.05
C THR A 68 -0.52 2.11 -12.65
N SER A 69 0.66 1.51 -12.55
CA SER A 69 1.27 1.12 -11.28
C SER A 69 1.50 2.29 -10.32
N ILE A 70 1.99 3.43 -10.83
CA ILE A 70 2.14 4.67 -10.04
C ILE A 70 0.79 5.14 -9.51
N ASN A 71 -0.23 5.21 -10.38
CA ASN A 71 -1.58 5.61 -9.98
C ASN A 71 -2.13 4.73 -8.85
N ILE A 72 -1.96 3.40 -8.94
CA ILE A 72 -2.41 2.50 -7.86
C ILE A 72 -1.71 2.82 -6.53
N VAL A 73 -0.40 3.11 -6.54
CA VAL A 73 0.35 3.47 -5.33
C VAL A 73 -0.13 4.80 -4.74
N GLU A 74 -0.39 5.79 -5.58
CA GLU A 74 -0.95 7.08 -5.15
C GLU A 74 -2.33 6.90 -4.50
N LYS A 75 -3.18 6.04 -5.06
CA LYS A 75 -4.51 5.73 -4.48
C LYS A 75 -4.42 4.96 -3.17
N GLU A 76 -3.47 4.02 -3.05
CA GLU A 76 -3.18 3.34 -1.79
C GLU A 76 -2.74 4.32 -0.68
N GLN A 77 -1.86 5.26 -1.02
CA GLN A 77 -1.39 6.30 -0.10
C GLN A 77 -2.52 7.25 0.30
N ALA A 78 -3.41 7.60 -0.64
CA ALA A 78 -4.59 8.41 -0.36
C ALA A 78 -5.53 7.70 0.63
N PHE A 79 -5.75 6.39 0.46
CA PHE A 79 -6.51 5.58 1.40
C PHE A 79 -5.87 5.57 2.80
N GLY A 80 -4.58 5.30 2.91
CA GLY A 80 -3.87 5.35 4.20
C GLY A 80 -3.93 6.73 4.86
N THR A 81 -3.80 7.81 4.07
CA THR A 81 -3.89 9.19 4.56
C THR A 81 -5.30 9.50 5.09
N ALA A 82 -6.34 9.03 4.41
CA ALA A 82 -7.72 9.19 4.86
C ALA A 82 -7.96 8.50 6.21
N ILE A 83 -7.44 7.28 6.40
CA ILE A 83 -7.50 6.56 7.67
C ILE A 83 -6.80 7.35 8.79
N ILE A 84 -5.55 7.78 8.57
CA ILE A 84 -4.77 8.53 9.57
C ILE A 84 -5.49 9.82 9.98
N LYS A 85 -6.12 10.50 9.02
CA LYS A 85 -6.93 11.69 9.29
C LYS A 85 -8.15 11.34 10.15
N ALA A 86 -8.91 10.32 9.79
CA ALA A 86 -10.07 9.86 10.57
C ALA A 86 -9.68 9.48 12.00
N THR A 87 -8.55 8.79 12.19
CA THR A 87 -7.98 8.48 13.51
C THR A 87 -7.68 9.74 14.31
N THR A 88 -7.06 10.74 13.66
CA THR A 88 -6.72 12.03 14.29
C THR A 88 -7.96 12.79 14.74
N ASP A 89 -9.01 12.80 13.92
CA ASP A 89 -10.24 13.51 14.21
C ASP A 89 -11.11 12.77 15.23
N ALA A 90 -11.17 11.44 15.18
CA ALA A 90 -11.80 10.61 16.22
C ALA A 90 -11.12 10.80 17.58
N THR A 91 -9.79 10.67 17.64
CA THR A 91 -9.02 10.81 18.89
C THR A 91 -9.28 12.15 19.59
N ALA A 92 -9.33 13.23 18.81
CA ALA A 92 -9.51 14.58 19.32
C ALA A 92 -10.97 14.99 19.51
N SER A 93 -11.93 14.17 19.11
CA SER A 93 -13.35 14.44 19.32
C SER A 93 -13.77 14.22 20.79
N PRO A 94 -14.81 14.92 21.28
CA PRO A 94 -15.50 14.53 22.51
C PRO A 94 -16.25 13.20 22.31
N PRO A 95 -16.73 12.55 23.38
CA PRO A 95 -17.66 11.42 23.24
C PRO A 95 -18.86 11.77 22.35
N PHE A 96 -19.23 10.85 21.49
CA PHE A 96 -20.33 11.00 20.55
C PHE A 96 -21.67 10.78 21.24
N SER A 97 -22.70 11.50 20.77
CA SER A 97 -24.07 11.16 21.13
C SER A 97 -24.46 9.79 20.60
N GLU A 98 -25.50 9.18 21.15
CA GLU A 98 -26.05 7.90 20.67
C GLU A 98 -26.39 7.95 19.18
N PHE A 99 -27.04 9.03 18.74
CA PHE A 99 -27.38 9.23 17.33
C PHE A 99 -26.14 9.31 16.42
N GLN A 100 -25.12 10.08 16.83
CA GLN A 100 -23.86 10.14 16.09
C GLN A 100 -23.15 8.78 16.07
N SER A 101 -23.23 8.05 17.17
CA SER A 101 -22.59 6.75 17.30
C SER A 101 -23.20 5.72 16.34
N ALA A 102 -24.53 5.62 16.32
CA ALA A 102 -25.22 4.75 15.38
C ALA A 102 -24.91 5.12 13.91
N ALA A 103 -24.83 6.42 13.60
CA ALA A 103 -24.46 6.89 12.26
C ALA A 103 -23.03 6.51 11.88
N ILE A 104 -22.07 6.64 12.81
CA ILE A 104 -20.66 6.26 12.59
C ILE A 104 -20.55 4.76 12.36
N VAL A 105 -21.20 3.94 13.18
CA VAL A 105 -21.23 2.48 13.01
C VAL A 105 -21.77 2.10 11.64
N ALA A 106 -22.92 2.66 11.26
CA ALA A 106 -23.53 2.39 9.94
C ALA A 106 -22.64 2.88 8.79
N ALA A 107 -21.91 3.98 8.94
CA ALA A 107 -20.98 4.46 7.93
C ALA A 107 -19.74 3.55 7.81
N THR A 108 -19.18 3.10 8.93
CA THR A 108 -18.05 2.16 8.96
C THR A 108 -18.45 0.81 8.35
N GLU A 109 -19.67 0.33 8.59
CA GLU A 109 -20.16 -0.93 8.02
C GLU A 109 -20.18 -0.89 6.48
N ARG A 110 -20.48 0.26 5.88
CA ARG A 110 -20.45 0.44 4.42
C ARG A 110 -19.06 0.32 3.80
N LEU A 111 -17.98 0.36 4.59
CA LEU A 111 -16.62 0.18 4.09
C LEU A 111 -16.32 -1.28 3.71
N LYS A 112 -17.09 -2.25 4.23
CA LYS A 112 -16.83 -3.69 4.03
C LYS A 112 -16.86 -4.09 2.56
N ASP A 113 -17.92 -3.74 1.83
CA ASP A 113 -18.09 -4.17 0.44
C ASP A 113 -17.03 -3.55 -0.48
N PRO A 114 -16.71 -2.24 -0.43
CA PRO A 114 -15.60 -1.66 -1.15
C PRO A 114 -14.24 -2.29 -0.83
N LEU A 115 -13.99 -2.62 0.45
CA LEU A 115 -12.75 -3.29 0.86
C LEU A 115 -12.64 -4.68 0.24
N ALA A 116 -13.68 -5.51 0.38
CA ALA A 116 -13.69 -6.86 -0.17
C ALA A 116 -13.55 -6.83 -1.71
N ALA A 117 -14.24 -5.92 -2.39
CA ALA A 117 -14.12 -5.73 -3.83
C ALA A 117 -12.70 -5.32 -4.25
N THR A 118 -12.11 -4.35 -3.54
CA THR A 118 -10.74 -3.89 -3.77
C THR A 118 -9.75 -5.02 -3.56
N PHE A 119 -9.80 -5.73 -2.42
CA PHE A 119 -8.91 -6.86 -2.13
C PHE A 119 -9.06 -7.99 -3.16
N GLY A 120 -10.28 -8.30 -3.59
CA GLY A 120 -10.52 -9.25 -4.68
C GLY A 120 -9.85 -8.82 -6.00
N ALA A 121 -9.95 -7.54 -6.35
CA ALA A 121 -9.28 -6.99 -7.53
C ALA A 121 -7.75 -7.11 -7.42
N ILE A 122 -7.18 -6.82 -6.24
CA ILE A 122 -5.74 -6.97 -5.97
C ILE A 122 -5.32 -8.43 -6.13
N THR A 123 -5.96 -9.36 -5.41
CA THR A 123 -5.58 -10.77 -5.41
C THR A 123 -5.68 -11.38 -6.81
N SER A 124 -6.65 -10.95 -7.63
CA SER A 124 -6.75 -11.40 -9.02
C SER A 124 -5.59 -10.97 -9.93
N LYS A 125 -4.81 -9.95 -9.52
CA LYS A 125 -3.76 -9.31 -10.33
C LYS A 125 -2.37 -9.33 -9.69
N ILE A 126 -2.26 -9.77 -8.43
CA ILE A 126 -1.03 -9.72 -7.61
C ILE A 126 0.17 -10.36 -8.31
N LYS A 127 -0.03 -11.51 -8.99
CA LYS A 127 1.03 -12.23 -9.73
C LYS A 127 1.73 -11.38 -10.78
N ARG A 128 1.00 -10.48 -11.43
CA ARG A 128 1.52 -9.60 -12.48
C ARG A 128 2.13 -8.32 -11.92
N LEU A 129 1.73 -7.92 -10.71
CA LEU A 129 2.22 -6.71 -10.05
C LEU A 129 3.66 -6.85 -9.54
N ILE A 130 4.03 -8.05 -9.06
CA ILE A 130 5.38 -8.33 -8.54
C ILE A 130 6.46 -8.02 -9.60
N LEU A 131 6.11 -8.00 -10.88
CA LEU A 131 7.00 -7.60 -11.97
C LEU A 131 7.09 -6.08 -12.26
N SER A 132 6.08 -5.28 -11.89
CA SER A 132 5.95 -3.90 -12.40
C SER A 132 6.08 -2.79 -11.36
N ILE A 133 5.92 -3.09 -10.06
CA ILE A 133 5.92 -2.08 -8.99
C ILE A 133 7.15 -2.23 -8.12
N HIS A 134 8.27 -1.76 -8.65
CA HIS A 134 9.50 -1.67 -7.90
C HIS A 134 9.56 -0.35 -7.13
N GLY A 135 9.66 -0.42 -5.80
CA GLY A 135 9.99 0.71 -4.93
C GLY A 135 8.84 1.31 -4.10
N ALA A 136 7.59 0.90 -4.32
CA ALA A 136 6.52 1.24 -3.39
C ALA A 136 6.52 0.21 -2.24
N ASN A 137 6.78 0.66 -1.02
CA ASN A 137 6.55 -0.11 0.20
C ASN A 137 5.03 -0.33 0.34
N ARG A 138 4.51 -1.34 -0.37
CA ARG A 138 3.14 -1.80 -0.20
C ARG A 138 3.12 -2.69 1.01
N ASP A 139 2.81 -2.09 2.15
CA ASP A 139 2.73 -2.80 3.41
C ASP A 139 1.24 -2.93 3.77
N PRO A 140 0.55 -4.00 3.34
CA PRO A 140 -0.84 -4.21 3.72
C PRO A 140 -1.01 -4.36 5.23
N TRP A 141 0.04 -4.71 5.97
CA TRP A 141 0.04 -4.66 7.43
C TRP A 141 0.02 -3.22 7.94
N ALA A 142 0.67 -2.26 7.29
CA ALA A 142 0.58 -0.85 7.66
C ALA A 142 -0.84 -0.28 7.49
N LEU A 143 -1.54 -0.64 6.41
CA LEU A 143 -2.95 -0.25 6.22
C LEU A 143 -3.87 -0.92 7.24
N SER A 144 -3.66 -2.21 7.52
CA SER A 144 -4.40 -2.94 8.57
C SER A 144 -4.19 -2.29 9.94
N ASN A 145 -2.94 -2.00 10.32
CA ASN A 145 -2.58 -1.34 11.58
C ASN A 145 -3.20 0.07 11.68
N ALA A 146 -3.14 0.86 10.61
CA ALA A 146 -3.78 2.18 10.60
C ALA A 146 -5.31 2.09 10.78
N THR A 147 -5.93 1.09 10.16
CA THR A 147 -7.37 0.83 10.32
C THR A 147 -7.70 0.36 11.74
N HIS A 148 -6.81 -0.43 12.34
CA HIS A 148 -6.91 -0.82 13.75
C HIS A 148 -6.84 0.39 14.68
N ASP A 149 -5.88 1.29 14.46
CA ASP A 149 -5.76 2.52 15.25
C ASP A 149 -7.00 3.42 15.10
N PHE A 150 -7.59 3.48 13.91
CA PHE A 150 -8.87 4.16 13.69
C PHE A 150 -9.98 3.52 14.52
N GLY A 151 -10.12 2.19 14.47
CA GLY A 151 -11.12 1.46 15.24
C GLY A 151 -10.99 1.65 16.74
N VAL A 152 -9.76 1.61 17.28
CA VAL A 152 -9.49 1.90 18.70
C VAL A 152 -9.88 3.34 19.05
N ALA A 153 -9.50 4.31 18.22
CA ALA A 153 -9.80 5.72 18.45
C ALA A 153 -11.31 6.00 18.43
N SER A 154 -12.04 5.39 17.49
CA SER A 154 -13.49 5.55 17.35
C SER A 154 -14.25 4.90 18.52
N LEU A 155 -13.87 3.67 18.90
CA LEU A 155 -14.51 2.92 19.99
C LEU A 155 -14.43 3.63 21.35
N GLN A 156 -13.37 4.41 21.60
CA GLN A 156 -13.23 5.22 22.80
C GLN A 156 -14.22 6.39 22.89
N LYS A 157 -14.83 6.79 21.75
CA LYS A 157 -15.73 7.94 21.66
C LYS A 157 -17.18 7.52 21.47
N ILE A 158 -17.42 6.32 20.98
CA ILE A 158 -18.74 5.77 20.70
C ILE A 158 -19.51 5.49 21.99
N SER A 159 -20.83 5.73 21.94
CA SER A 159 -21.73 5.51 23.07
C SER A 159 -21.78 4.03 23.46
N ALA A 160 -21.99 3.76 24.76
CA ALA A 160 -21.90 2.42 25.32
C ALA A 160 -22.86 1.39 24.68
N ASP A 161 -24.01 1.85 24.20
CA ASP A 161 -25.00 1.03 23.49
C ASP A 161 -24.57 0.62 22.07
N GLN A 162 -23.66 1.39 21.45
CA GLN A 162 -23.15 1.12 20.11
C GLN A 162 -21.76 0.46 20.09
N GLN A 163 -21.04 0.42 21.21
CA GLN A 163 -19.70 -0.18 21.28
C GLN A 163 -19.67 -1.65 20.81
N GLY A 164 -20.70 -2.42 21.13
CA GLY A 164 -20.81 -3.82 20.68
C GLY A 164 -20.97 -3.94 19.16
N ASN A 165 -21.77 -3.06 18.56
CA ASN A 165 -21.98 -3.03 17.11
C ASN A 165 -20.72 -2.56 16.38
N GLU A 166 -20.07 -1.51 16.87
CA GLU A 166 -18.84 -1.00 16.29
C GLU A 166 -17.71 -2.05 16.33
N MET A 167 -17.54 -2.71 17.47
CA MET A 167 -16.54 -3.78 17.61
C MET A 167 -16.80 -4.93 16.63
N ALA A 168 -18.07 -5.30 16.40
CA ALA A 168 -18.43 -6.31 15.41
C ALA A 168 -18.05 -5.87 13.99
N VAL A 169 -18.38 -4.63 13.61
CA VAL A 169 -18.04 -4.08 12.29
C VAL A 169 -16.52 -4.06 12.07
N PHE A 170 -15.74 -3.58 13.03
CA PHE A 170 -14.28 -3.58 12.88
C PHE A 170 -13.68 -4.99 12.87
N THR A 171 -14.25 -5.94 13.63
CA THR A 171 -13.83 -7.35 13.57
C THR A 171 -13.98 -7.91 12.16
N GLU A 172 -15.08 -7.61 11.49
CA GLU A 172 -15.30 -8.04 10.10
C GLU A 172 -14.34 -7.35 9.13
N ILE A 173 -14.10 -6.05 9.28
CA ILE A 173 -13.09 -5.32 8.50
C ILE A 173 -11.70 -5.93 8.67
N PHE A 174 -11.29 -6.28 9.90
CA PHE A 174 -9.99 -6.91 10.14
C PHE A 174 -9.92 -8.33 9.56
N ASN A 175 -11.01 -9.09 9.60
CA ASN A 175 -11.07 -10.38 8.93
C ASN A 175 -10.87 -10.24 7.41
N GLU A 176 -11.39 -9.19 6.78
CA GLU A 176 -11.11 -8.91 5.35
C GLU A 176 -9.62 -8.62 5.10
N PHE A 177 -8.97 -7.83 5.96
CA PHE A 177 -7.53 -7.60 5.89
C PHE A 177 -6.72 -8.90 6.09
N ASP A 178 -7.09 -9.72 7.06
CA ASP A 178 -6.41 -11.00 7.35
C ASP A 178 -6.55 -11.98 6.19
N ASN A 179 -7.75 -12.10 5.62
CA ASN A 179 -7.99 -12.92 4.43
C ASN A 179 -7.18 -12.42 3.23
N PHE A 180 -7.13 -11.11 3.03
CA PHE A 180 -6.34 -10.50 1.98
C PHE A 180 -4.85 -10.79 2.16
N ILE A 181 -4.28 -10.50 3.34
CA ILE A 181 -2.88 -10.76 3.68
C ILE A 181 -2.54 -12.24 3.52
N ALA A 182 -3.41 -13.14 4.00
CA ALA A 182 -3.25 -14.58 3.82
C ALA A 182 -3.24 -14.98 2.34
N SER A 183 -4.05 -14.32 1.50
CA SER A 183 -4.04 -14.57 0.04
C SER A 183 -2.73 -14.15 -0.62
N LEU A 184 -2.10 -13.07 -0.14
CA LEU A 184 -0.78 -12.65 -0.61
C LEU A 184 0.30 -13.66 -0.21
N ASP A 185 0.18 -14.19 1.00
CA ASP A 185 1.11 -15.18 1.56
C ASP A 185 0.96 -16.57 0.94
N ALA A 186 -0.24 -16.97 0.55
CA ALA A 186 -0.49 -18.23 -0.14
C ALA A 186 0.17 -18.28 -1.53
N ASP A 187 0.41 -17.12 -2.15
CA ASP A 187 1.01 -16.99 -3.48
C ASP A 187 2.56 -17.01 -3.48
N LYS A 188 3.19 -17.37 -2.34
CA LYS A 188 4.65 -17.56 -2.15
C LYS A 188 5.31 -18.62 -3.05
N SER A 189 4.60 -19.16 -4.04
CA SER A 189 5.12 -20.19 -4.94
C SER A 189 6.01 -19.64 -6.07
N ILE A 190 6.28 -18.33 -6.10
CA ILE A 190 7.05 -17.72 -7.18
C ILE A 190 8.55 -17.93 -6.97
N THR A 191 9.18 -18.69 -7.87
CA THR A 191 10.65 -18.79 -7.93
C THR A 191 11.18 -17.75 -8.90
N VAL A 192 12.06 -16.88 -8.41
CA VAL A 192 12.73 -15.85 -9.21
C VAL A 192 14.10 -16.35 -9.66
N PHE A 193 14.31 -16.47 -10.97
CA PHE A 193 15.60 -16.75 -11.59
C PHE A 193 16.14 -15.48 -12.21
N ALA A 194 17.29 -15.00 -11.73
CA ALA A 194 18.06 -13.99 -12.44
C ALA A 194 19.10 -14.70 -13.30
N VAL A 195 19.02 -14.53 -14.63
CA VAL A 195 20.06 -15.01 -15.55
C VAL A 195 20.96 -13.83 -15.88
N SER A 196 22.20 -13.85 -15.40
CA SER A 196 23.22 -12.88 -15.80
C SER A 196 24.03 -13.44 -16.97
N GLY A 197 23.79 -12.92 -18.17
CA GLY A 197 24.74 -13.05 -19.27
C GLY A 197 25.87 -12.04 -19.10
N HIS A 198 27.12 -12.44 -19.31
CA HIS A 198 28.22 -11.48 -19.37
C HIS A 198 28.00 -10.53 -20.57
N GLY A 199 27.48 -9.32 -20.32
CA GLY A 199 27.53 -8.21 -21.26
C GLY A 199 26.20 -7.65 -21.78
N GLU A 200 25.06 -8.32 -21.63
CA GLU A 200 23.77 -7.80 -22.13
C GLU A 200 22.59 -8.17 -21.21
N MET A 201 21.62 -7.26 -21.13
CA MET A 201 20.34 -7.29 -20.39
C MET A 201 20.10 -8.52 -19.49
N ASN A 202 20.06 -8.30 -18.18
CA ASN A 202 19.62 -9.36 -17.27
C ASN A 202 18.13 -9.60 -17.49
N THR A 203 17.70 -10.83 -17.73
CA THR A 203 16.27 -11.18 -17.69
C THR A 203 15.94 -11.77 -16.33
N LEU A 204 14.97 -11.16 -15.65
CA LEU A 204 14.33 -11.75 -14.48
C LEU A 204 13.24 -12.70 -14.98
N ASN A 205 13.41 -13.99 -14.75
CA ASN A 205 12.39 -14.99 -15.05
C ASN A 205 11.71 -15.41 -13.75
N MET A 206 10.42 -15.14 -13.63
CA MET A 206 9.59 -15.59 -12.53
C MET A 206 8.79 -16.79 -12.99
N ILE A 207 8.94 -17.90 -12.27
CA ILE A 207 8.19 -19.13 -12.54
C ILE A 207 7.17 -19.29 -11.42
N ASP A 208 5.90 -19.26 -11.76
CA ASP A 208 4.82 -19.70 -10.89
C ASP A 208 4.94 -21.23 -10.73
N GLN A 209 5.25 -21.70 -9.53
CA GLN A 209 5.46 -23.14 -9.31
C GLN A 209 4.16 -23.95 -9.42
N ALA A 210 2.99 -23.33 -9.22
CA ALA A 210 1.70 -23.99 -9.32
C ALA A 210 1.23 -24.12 -10.77
N THR A 211 1.31 -23.03 -11.55
CA THR A 211 0.81 -23.00 -12.94
C THR A 211 1.87 -23.34 -13.97
N LYS A 212 3.16 -23.31 -13.60
CA LYS A 212 4.33 -23.40 -14.49
C LYS A 212 4.41 -22.27 -15.52
N GLU A 213 3.64 -21.20 -15.34
CA GLU A 213 3.74 -20.01 -16.18
C GLU A 213 5.08 -19.29 -15.92
N VAL A 214 5.71 -18.83 -17.00
CA VAL A 214 6.99 -18.13 -16.97
C VAL A 214 6.80 -16.69 -17.41
N TRP A 215 7.17 -15.77 -16.54
CA TRP A 215 7.14 -14.34 -16.77
C TRP A 215 8.56 -13.81 -16.89
N SER A 216 8.88 -13.10 -17.96
CA SER A 216 10.21 -12.52 -18.17
C SER A 216 10.14 -11.00 -18.22
N SER A 217 11.07 -10.33 -17.53
CA SER A 217 11.27 -8.89 -17.65
C SER A 217 12.74 -8.58 -17.80
N ALA A 218 13.06 -7.65 -18.72
CA ALA A 218 14.41 -7.13 -18.86
C ALA A 218 14.69 -6.20 -17.66
N VAL A 219 15.76 -6.48 -16.93
CA VAL A 219 16.22 -5.73 -15.76
C VAL A 219 17.67 -5.32 -15.94
N HIS A 220 17.99 -4.10 -15.52
CA HIS A 220 19.35 -3.58 -15.60
C HIS A 220 20.18 -4.08 -14.41
N GLN A 221 19.62 -4.05 -13.21
CA GLN A 221 20.28 -4.47 -11.97
C GLN A 221 19.26 -5.11 -11.00
N VAL A 222 19.65 -6.23 -10.40
CA VAL A 222 18.87 -6.93 -9.38
C VAL A 222 19.62 -6.85 -8.05
N THR A 223 19.05 -6.18 -7.05
CA THR A 223 19.61 -6.10 -5.70
C THR A 223 18.69 -6.86 -4.73
N LEU A 224 19.23 -7.89 -4.09
CA LEU A 224 18.48 -8.77 -3.18
C LEU A 224 18.76 -8.37 -1.73
N HIS A 225 17.70 -8.14 -0.95
CA HIS A 225 17.81 -7.82 0.47
C HIS A 225 17.17 -8.94 1.32
N GLY A 226 17.99 -9.61 2.13
CA GLY A 226 17.56 -10.63 3.10
C GLY A 226 17.20 -11.99 2.49
N GLY A 227 18.02 -13.01 2.75
CA GLY A 227 17.75 -14.41 2.39
C GLY A 227 19.03 -15.27 2.40
N ASP A 228 18.91 -16.57 2.72
CA ASP A 228 20.00 -17.54 2.53
C ASP A 228 20.17 -17.83 1.03
N TYR A 229 21.25 -17.34 0.43
CA TYR A 229 21.53 -17.54 -0.99
C TYR A 229 22.38 -18.79 -1.21
N GLY A 230 21.79 -19.82 -1.84
CA GLY A 230 22.56 -20.93 -2.41
C GLY A 230 22.98 -20.60 -3.85
N THR A 231 24.27 -20.61 -4.15
CA THR A 231 24.75 -20.53 -5.55
C THR A 231 25.02 -21.95 -6.06
N SER A 232 24.45 -22.31 -7.21
CA SER A 232 24.76 -23.57 -7.90
C SER A 232 25.19 -23.27 -9.32
N ARG A 233 26.42 -23.65 -9.67
CA ARG A 233 27.01 -23.48 -11.01
C ARG A 233 26.59 -24.67 -11.88
N LEU A 234 25.89 -24.43 -12.99
CA LEU A 234 25.75 -25.41 -14.08
C LEU A 234 26.71 -25.01 -15.20
N ASP A 235 27.38 -25.99 -15.79
CA ASP A 235 28.53 -25.82 -16.70
C ASP A 235 28.39 -24.67 -17.73
N GLY A 236 29.32 -23.71 -17.68
CA GLY A 236 29.53 -22.70 -18.71
C GLY A 236 28.63 -21.46 -18.67
N MET A 237 27.56 -21.44 -17.87
CA MET A 237 26.72 -20.25 -17.64
C MET A 237 26.56 -20.00 -16.14
N THR A 238 26.84 -18.78 -15.66
CA THR A 238 26.58 -18.42 -14.26
C THR A 238 25.07 -18.23 -14.07
N GLN A 239 24.32 -19.32 -13.89
CA GLN A 239 22.94 -19.26 -13.43
C GLN A 239 22.92 -19.19 -11.90
N SER A 240 22.48 -18.07 -11.36
CA SER A 240 22.20 -17.95 -9.93
C SER A 240 20.77 -18.42 -9.67
N ARG A 241 20.60 -19.68 -9.23
CA ARG A 241 19.30 -20.16 -8.75
C ARG A 241 19.04 -19.61 -7.36
N ILE A 242 18.21 -18.58 -7.26
CA ILE A 242 17.79 -18.03 -5.99
C ILE A 242 16.47 -18.71 -5.61
N VAL A 243 16.53 -19.59 -4.61
CA VAL A 243 15.33 -20.21 -4.03
C VAL A 243 14.87 -19.32 -2.87
N LEU A 244 13.95 -18.40 -3.15
CA LEU A 244 13.32 -17.59 -2.12
C LEU A 244 12.36 -18.49 -1.33
N ARG A 245 12.68 -18.79 -0.07
CA ARG A 245 11.84 -19.64 0.80
C ARG A 245 10.89 -18.85 1.71
N ASN A 246 11.03 -17.52 1.77
CA ASN A 246 10.23 -16.59 2.55
C ASN A 246 10.01 -15.29 1.76
N THR A 247 9.15 -14.39 2.23
CA THR A 247 8.89 -13.05 1.66
C THR A 247 10.21 -12.29 1.52
N VAL A 248 10.75 -12.20 0.30
CA VAL A 248 11.95 -11.42 -0.01
C VAL A 248 11.53 -10.29 -0.93
N TRP A 249 11.76 -9.07 -0.46
CA TRP A 249 11.57 -7.87 -1.26
C TRP A 249 12.78 -7.71 -2.18
N VAL A 250 12.56 -7.86 -3.48
CA VAL A 250 13.59 -7.62 -4.49
C VAL A 250 13.54 -6.14 -4.88
N LYS A 251 14.63 -5.40 -4.63
CA LYS A 251 14.77 -4.04 -5.14
C LYS A 251 15.45 -4.12 -6.52
N VAL A 252 14.71 -3.81 -7.56
CA VAL A 252 15.25 -3.68 -8.92
C VAL A 252 15.39 -2.20 -9.23
N GLU A 253 16.60 -1.77 -9.54
CA GLU A 253 16.89 -0.39 -9.94
C GLU A 253 17.00 -0.31 -11.46
N PHE A 254 16.17 0.53 -12.07
CA PHE A 254 16.26 0.85 -13.50
C PHE A 254 16.92 2.22 -13.66
N SER A 255 18.06 2.25 -14.34
CA SER A 255 18.67 3.49 -14.83
C SER A 255 17.92 3.95 -16.08
N ARG A 256 17.33 5.16 -16.06
CA ARG A 256 16.91 5.84 -17.29
C ARG A 256 18.18 6.25 -18.04
N ALA A 257 18.56 5.49 -19.07
CA ALA A 257 19.44 6.02 -20.08
C ALA A 257 18.64 7.04 -20.91
N TYR A 258 18.83 8.33 -20.65
CA TYR A 258 18.53 9.35 -21.65
C TYR A 258 19.59 9.21 -22.73
N THR A 259 19.21 8.72 -23.91
CA THR A 259 19.97 8.93 -25.13
C THR A 259 19.42 10.17 -25.81
N GLU A 260 20.26 11.20 -25.92
CA GLU A 260 20.09 12.32 -26.86
C GLU A 260 20.14 11.84 -28.31
#